data_AF-R7QWS8-F1
#
_entry.id   AF-R7QWS8-F1
#
_cell.length_a   1.000
_cell.length_b   1.000
_cell.length_c   1.000
_cell.angle_alpha   90.00
_cell.angle_beta   90.00
_cell.angle_gamma   90.00
#
_symmetry.space_group_name_H-M   'P 1'
#
loop_
_entity.id
_entity.type
_entity.pdbx_description
1 polymer ?
#
loop_
_entity_poly.entity_id
_entity_poly.type
_entity_poly.pdbx_seq_one_letter_code
_entity_poly.pdbx_strand_id
1 'polypeptide(L)'
;MIRLAIFIGYILLISCMEDIKRVFMYHGAEHKCINCIEHGMELTVENVRKSSRQHKRCGTSFLLFVMIVSIIFFAFIRVDSPVLRLFLRLALIPVIAGVSYELIRLAGRSDNGFVNLISKPGLMLQGLTTREPDDAMIEVGIASVEAIFDWRAYLAVEFAWTDTENKKGQV
;
A
#
# COMPACT_ATOMS: atom_id res chain seq x y z
N MET A 1 1.34 4.46 -22.35
CA MET A 1 0.53 5.65 -22.03
C MET A 1 -0.97 5.36 -21.99
N ILE A 2 -1.61 4.90 -23.07
CA ILE A 2 -3.07 4.61 -23.09
C ILE A 2 -3.53 3.69 -21.94
N ARG A 3 -2.79 2.60 -21.66
CA ARG A 3 -3.12 1.68 -20.57
C ARG A 3 -3.14 2.34 -19.19
N LEU A 4 -2.20 3.26 -18.94
CA LEU A 4 -2.13 3.99 -17.67
C LEU A 4 -3.32 4.97 -17.54
N ALA A 5 -3.67 5.66 -18.63
CA ALA A 5 -4.82 6.55 -18.65
C ALA A 5 -6.13 5.79 -18.43
N ILE A 6 -6.31 4.63 -19.06
CA ILE A 6 -7.48 3.76 -18.85
C ILE A 6 -7.54 3.30 -17.40
N PHE A 7 -6.43 2.85 -16.82
CA PHE A 7 -6.39 2.39 -15.43
C PHE A 7 -6.75 3.50 -14.44
N ILE A 8 -6.13 4.68 -14.56
CA ILE A 8 -6.43 5.83 -13.68
C ILE A 8 -7.87 6.28 -13.88
N GLY A 9 -8.32 6.40 -15.14
CA GLY A 9 -9.71 6.77 -15.47
C GLY A 9 -10.72 5.79 -14.89
N TYR A 10 -10.46 4.49 -14.99
CA TYR A 10 -11.30 3.46 -14.39
C TYR A 10 -11.41 3.62 -12.88
N ILE A 11 -10.28 3.74 -12.16
CA ILE A 11 -10.27 3.95 -10.70
C ILE A 11 -11.07 5.20 -10.32
N LEU A 12 -10.88 6.30 -11.05
CA LEU A 12 -11.62 7.54 -10.80
C LEU A 12 -13.14 7.34 -10.96
N LEU A 13 -13.58 6.68 -12.03
CA LEU A 13 -15.00 6.44 -12.27
C LEU A 13 -15.63 5.56 -11.19
N ILE A 14 -14.99 4.44 -10.82
CA ILE A 14 -15.55 3.55 -9.80
C ILE A 14 -15.49 4.17 -8.40
N SER A 15 -14.52 5.07 -8.14
CA SER A 15 -14.41 5.75 -6.84
C SER A 15 -15.62 6.63 -6.50
N CYS A 16 -16.48 6.92 -7.48
CA CYS A 16 -17.73 7.65 -7.29
C CYS A 16 -18.84 6.77 -6.69
N MET A 17 -18.75 5.44 -6.83
CA MET A 17 -19.74 4.48 -6.30
C MET A 17 -19.63 4.38 -4.78
N GLU A 18 -20.77 4.33 -4.08
CA GLU A 18 -20.82 4.29 -2.61
C GLU A 18 -20.16 3.04 -2.02
N ASP A 19 -20.42 1.87 -2.62
CA ASP A 19 -19.80 0.61 -2.19
C ASP A 19 -18.28 0.65 -2.31
N ILE A 20 -17.77 1.24 -3.40
CA ILE A 20 -16.32 1.35 -3.62
C ILE A 20 -15.70 2.37 -2.65
N LYS A 21 -16.39 3.46 -2.33
CA LYS A 21 -15.95 4.38 -1.27
C LYS A 21 -15.83 3.65 0.06
N ARG A 22 -16.81 2.80 0.41
CA ARG A 22 -16.79 1.97 1.62
C ARG A 22 -15.59 1.01 1.63
N VAL A 23 -15.31 0.35 0.51
CA VAL A 23 -14.12 -0.50 0.37
C VAL A 23 -12.82 0.31 0.57
N PHE A 24 -12.73 1.51 0.00
CA PHE A 24 -11.58 2.39 0.19
C PHE A 24 -11.44 2.92 1.63
N MET A 25 -12.53 3.00 2.39
CA MET A 25 -12.47 3.31 3.82
C MET A 25 -11.88 2.13 4.61
N TYR A 26 -12.31 0.89 4.37
CA TYR A 26 -11.69 -0.29 4.99
C TYR A 26 -10.21 -0.43 4.65
N HIS A 27 -9.83 -0.15 3.41
CA HIS A 27 -8.42 -0.09 3.01
C HIS A 27 -7.66 1.02 3.77
N GLY A 28 -8.29 2.18 3.97
CA GLY A 28 -7.75 3.23 4.83
C GLY A 28 -7.57 2.78 6.29
N ALA A 29 -8.52 2.02 6.84
CA ALA A 29 -8.43 1.47 8.19
C ALA A 29 -7.24 0.51 8.33
N GLU A 30 -7.04 -0.39 7.37
CA GLU A 30 -5.88 -1.30 7.34
C GLU A 30 -4.56 -0.53 7.33
N HIS A 31 -4.40 0.42 6.41
CA HIS A 31 -3.20 1.27 6.35
C HIS A 31 -2.95 2.02 7.66
N LYS A 32 -4.00 2.57 8.28
CA LYS A 32 -3.87 3.29 9.55
C LYS A 32 -3.47 2.36 10.70
N CYS A 33 -4.00 1.13 10.74
CA CYS A 33 -3.61 0.13 11.74
C CYS A 33 -2.13 -0.24 11.61
N ILE A 34 -1.68 -0.55 10.40
CA ILE A 34 -0.28 -0.89 10.13
C ILE A 34 0.65 0.31 10.43
N ASN A 35 0.27 1.52 10.00
CA ASN A 35 1.04 2.71 10.36
C ASN A 35 1.09 2.93 11.87
N CYS A 36 0.00 2.69 12.62
CA CYS A 36 -0.02 2.86 14.07
C CYS A 36 1.05 2.00 14.76
N ILE A 37 1.09 0.71 14.44
CA ILE A 37 2.06 -0.23 15.04
C ILE A 37 3.49 0.08 14.60
N GLU A 38 3.70 0.50 13.34
CA GLU A 38 5.03 0.85 12.82
C GLU A 38 5.58 2.17 13.38
N HIS A 39 4.72 2.99 14.01
CA HIS A 39 5.14 4.17 14.78
C HIS A 39 5.33 3.85 16.27
N GLY A 40 5.27 2.58 16.67
CA GLY A 40 5.45 2.18 18.06
C GLY A 40 4.23 2.46 18.96
N MET A 41 3.06 2.77 18.37
CA MET A 41 1.87 3.14 19.13
C MET A 41 0.99 1.91 19.42
N GLU A 42 0.34 1.94 20.59
CA GLU A 42 -0.65 0.92 20.96
C GLU A 42 -1.82 0.91 19.97
N LEU A 43 -2.26 -0.27 19.56
CA LEU A 43 -3.29 -0.46 18.54
C LEU A 43 -4.70 -0.19 19.10
N THR A 44 -5.00 1.09 19.35
CA THR A 44 -6.29 1.58 19.83
C THR A 44 -6.99 2.41 18.76
N VAL A 45 -8.32 2.53 18.83
CA VAL A 45 -9.10 3.33 17.86
C VAL A 45 -8.57 4.77 17.79
N GLU A 46 -8.21 5.37 18.93
CA GLU A 46 -7.70 6.72 19.00
C GLU A 46 -6.36 6.89 18.27
N ASN A 47 -5.40 5.98 18.50
CA ASN A 47 -4.08 6.05 17.87
C ASN A 47 -4.17 5.74 16.37
N VAL A 48 -5.00 4.77 15.99
CA VAL A 48 -5.25 4.43 14.58
C VAL A 48 -5.88 5.62 13.87
N ARG A 49 -6.85 6.31 14.48
CA ARG A 49 -7.47 7.50 13.87
C ARG A 49 -6.45 8.59 13.52
N LYS A 50 -5.44 8.81 14.37
CA LYS A 50 -4.36 9.79 14.16
C LYS A 50 -3.33 9.35 13.12
N SER A 51 -3.25 8.06 12.80
CA SER A 51 -2.29 7.51 11.85
C SER A 51 -2.62 7.86 10.40
N SER A 52 -1.61 7.84 9.51
CA SER A 52 -1.79 8.13 8.08
C SER A 52 -2.52 6.99 7.36
N ARG A 53 -3.36 7.33 6.38
CA ARG A 53 -3.94 6.36 5.43
C ARG A 53 -3.04 6.05 4.23
N GLN A 54 -1.86 6.66 4.17
CA GLN A 54 -0.87 6.41 3.11
C GLN A 54 0.24 5.51 3.66
N HIS A 55 0.61 4.49 2.89
CA HIS A 55 1.64 3.54 3.27
C HIS A 55 2.54 3.20 2.07
N LYS A 56 3.87 3.28 2.24
CA LYS A 56 4.82 3.07 1.13
C LYS A 56 4.77 1.64 0.58
N ARG A 57 4.35 0.66 1.39
CA ARG A 57 4.29 -0.77 1.02
C ARG A 57 2.87 -1.26 0.70
N CYS A 58 2.06 -0.45 0.02
CA CYS A 58 0.70 -0.82 -0.39
C CYS A 58 0.68 -1.60 -1.72
N GLY A 59 -0.19 -2.62 -1.81
CA GLY A 59 -0.44 -3.38 -3.05
C GLY A 59 -0.92 -2.51 -4.23
N THR A 60 -1.61 -1.40 -3.96
CA THR A 60 -2.01 -0.44 -5.00
C THR A 60 -0.80 0.28 -5.61
N SER A 61 0.19 0.65 -4.80
CA SER A 61 1.48 1.16 -5.30
C SER A 61 2.24 0.08 -6.09
N PHE A 62 2.19 -1.17 -5.63
CA PHE A 62 2.82 -2.28 -6.32
C PHE A 62 2.25 -2.49 -7.73
N LEU A 63 0.92 -2.49 -7.89
CA LEU A 63 0.29 -2.61 -9.20
C LEU A 63 0.71 -1.48 -10.15
N LEU A 64 0.85 -0.25 -9.65
CA LEU A 64 1.34 0.87 -10.44
C LEU A 64 2.79 0.64 -10.90
N PHE A 65 3.67 0.16 -10.03
CA PHE A 65 5.04 -0.20 -10.40
C PHE A 65 5.08 -1.32 -11.43
N VAL A 66 4.28 -2.38 -11.26
CA VAL A 66 4.14 -3.46 -12.26
C VAL A 66 3.75 -2.90 -13.63
N MET A 67 2.80 -1.96 -13.68
CA MET A 67 2.40 -1.32 -14.94
C MET A 67 3.52 -0.49 -15.57
N ILE A 68 4.22 0.33 -14.78
CA ILE A 68 5.32 1.18 -15.27
C ILE A 68 6.47 0.32 -15.78
N VAL A 69 6.91 -0.66 -14.99
CA VAL A 69 7.96 -1.62 -15.35
C VAL A 69 7.56 -2.38 -16.60
N SER A 70 6.31 -2.85 -16.71
CA SER A 70 5.79 -3.48 -17.93
C SER A 70 5.94 -2.58 -19.16
N ILE A 71 5.58 -1.29 -19.06
CA ILE A 71 5.71 -0.35 -20.17
C ILE A 71 7.17 -0.21 -20.61
N ILE A 72 8.10 -0.13 -19.66
CA ILE A 72 9.54 -0.03 -19.94
C ILE A 72 10.03 -1.28 -20.66
N PHE A 73 9.80 -2.48 -20.10
CA PHE A 73 10.24 -3.74 -20.69
C PHE A 73 9.70 -3.94 -22.13
N PHE A 74 8.39 -3.70 -22.33
CA PHE A 74 7.78 -3.86 -23.65
C PHE A 74 8.06 -2.70 -24.62
N ALA A 75 8.62 -1.58 -24.16
CA ALA A 75 9.09 -0.53 -25.07
C ALA A 75 10.38 -0.94 -25.81
N PHE A 76 11.27 -1.67 -25.11
CA PHE A 76 12.54 -2.16 -25.65
C PHE A 76 12.41 -3.52 -26.36
N ILE A 77 11.55 -4.42 -25.87
CA ILE A 77 11.36 -5.75 -26.46
C ILE A 77 10.22 -5.68 -27.49
N ARG A 78 10.58 -5.49 -28.77
CA ARG A 78 9.62 -5.47 -29.88
C ARG A 78 9.71 -6.78 -30.67
N VAL A 79 8.58 -7.44 -30.84
CA VAL A 79 8.47 -8.68 -31.60
C VAL A 79 7.28 -8.60 -32.54
N ASP A 80 7.52 -8.90 -33.80
CA ASP A 80 6.53 -8.80 -34.88
C ASP A 80 5.56 -9.98 -34.85
N SER A 81 6.05 -11.19 -34.56
CA SER A 81 5.21 -12.39 -34.44
C SER A 81 4.23 -12.29 -33.26
N PRO A 82 2.91 -12.39 -33.50
CA PRO A 82 1.90 -12.33 -32.44
C PRO A 82 2.04 -13.46 -31.40
N VAL A 83 2.42 -14.65 -31.84
CA VAL A 83 2.58 -15.83 -30.98
C VAL A 83 3.79 -15.65 -30.07
N LEU A 84 4.94 -15.27 -30.63
CA LEU A 84 6.16 -15.06 -29.85
C LEU A 84 5.99 -13.89 -28.87
N ARG A 85 5.24 -12.85 -29.26
CA ARG A 85 4.86 -11.74 -28.37
C ARG A 85 4.05 -12.22 -27.17
N LEU A 86 3.12 -13.15 -27.35
CA LEU A 86 2.33 -13.72 -26.25
C LEU A 86 3.22 -14.52 -25.30
N PHE A 87 4.05 -15.41 -25.81
CA PHE A 87 4.97 -16.21 -25.01
C PHE A 87 5.93 -15.34 -24.20
N LEU A 88 6.53 -14.32 -24.82
CA LEU A 88 7.41 -13.38 -24.13
C LEU A 88 6.68 -12.61 -23.03
N ARG A 89 5.43 -12.20 -23.25
CA ARG A 89 4.63 -11.55 -22.21
C ARG A 89 4.43 -12.45 -21.00
N LEU A 90 4.06 -13.71 -21.21
CA LEU A 90 3.87 -14.66 -20.12
C LEU A 90 5.18 -14.95 -19.39
N ALA A 91 6.27 -15.16 -20.13
CA ALA A 91 7.59 -15.42 -19.56
C ALA A 91 8.15 -14.23 -18.77
N LEU A 92 7.80 -12.99 -19.14
CA LEU A 92 8.24 -11.78 -18.45
C LEU A 92 7.42 -11.42 -17.22
N ILE A 93 6.27 -12.06 -16.95
CA ILE A 93 5.45 -11.77 -15.76
C ILE A 93 6.28 -11.90 -14.46
N PRO A 94 7.00 -13.01 -14.21
CA PRO A 94 7.79 -13.15 -12.98
C PRO A 94 8.89 -12.11 -12.87
N VAL A 95 9.53 -11.76 -14.00
CA VAL A 95 10.60 -10.75 -14.04
C VAL A 95 10.06 -9.37 -13.67
N ILE A 96 8.95 -8.96 -14.28
CA ILE A 96 8.30 -7.68 -14.01
C ILE A 96 7.84 -7.62 -12.54
N ALA A 97 7.23 -8.71 -12.04
CA ALA A 97 6.78 -8.79 -10.66
C ALA A 97 7.97 -8.69 -9.67
N GLY A 98 9.07 -9.40 -9.94
CA GLY A 98 10.28 -9.37 -9.12
C GLY A 98 10.93 -7.98 -9.08
N VAL A 99 11.09 -7.33 -10.23
CA VAL A 99 11.62 -5.95 -10.29
C VAL A 99 10.69 -5.00 -9.53
N SER A 100 9.38 -5.12 -9.70
CA SER A 100 8.40 -4.29 -9.00
C SER A 100 8.40 -4.50 -7.48
N TYR A 101 8.64 -5.75 -7.04
CA TYR A 101 8.74 -6.11 -5.64
C TYR A 101 9.98 -5.48 -4.99
N GLU A 102 11.14 -5.54 -5.66
CA GLU A 102 12.35 -4.90 -5.14
C GLU A 102 12.21 -3.38 -5.10
N LEU A 103 11.53 -2.77 -6.08
CA LEU A 103 11.24 -1.33 -6.05
C LEU A 103 10.36 -0.93 -4.85
N ILE A 104 9.27 -1.66 -4.58
CA ILE A 104 8.41 -1.34 -3.41
C ILE A 104 9.09 -1.65 -2.08
N ARG A 105 9.91 -2.70 -2.03
CA ARG A 105 10.71 -3.04 -0.86
C ARG A 105 11.75 -1.97 -0.56
N LEU A 106 12.42 -1.44 -1.59
CA LEU A 106 13.34 -0.31 -1.46
C LEU A 106 12.60 0.96 -1.03
N ALA A 107 11.42 1.21 -1.61
CA ALA A 107 10.54 2.32 -1.23
C ALA A 107 10.19 2.32 0.26
N GLY A 108 9.93 1.13 0.83
CA GLY A 108 9.60 0.97 2.24
C GLY A 108 10.79 0.97 3.21
N ARG A 109 12.04 0.97 2.74
CA ARG A 109 13.24 0.86 3.59
C ARG A 109 14.04 2.15 3.74
N SER A 110 13.76 3.17 2.93
CA SER A 110 14.57 4.39 2.88
C SER A 110 13.71 5.63 2.75
N ASP A 111 14.06 6.67 3.51
CA ASP A 111 13.46 8.00 3.45
C ASP A 111 14.28 9.00 2.62
N ASN A 112 15.23 8.51 1.83
CA ASN A 112 16.05 9.37 0.99
C ASN A 112 15.19 10.09 -0.07
N GLY A 113 15.55 11.32 -0.43
CA GLY A 113 14.77 12.16 -1.33
C GLY A 113 14.43 11.50 -2.69
N PHE A 114 15.34 10.67 -3.21
CA PHE A 114 15.13 9.89 -4.43
C PHE A 114 14.05 8.82 -4.27
N VAL A 115 14.07 8.10 -3.15
CA VAL A 115 13.10 7.04 -2.84
C VAL A 115 11.71 7.64 -2.62
N ASN A 116 11.63 8.79 -1.95
CA ASN A 116 10.40 9.55 -1.83
C ASN A 116 9.86 10.01 -3.20
N LEU A 117 10.73 10.46 -4.12
CA LEU A 117 10.31 10.85 -5.47
C LEU A 117 9.69 9.69 -6.25
N ILE A 118 10.29 8.50 -6.19
CA ILE A 118 9.75 7.29 -6.84
C ILE A 118 8.43 6.83 -6.19
N SER A 119 8.29 7.02 -4.87
CA SER A 119 7.11 6.60 -4.12
C SER A 119 5.90 7.52 -4.32
N LYS A 120 6.13 8.81 -4.61
CA LYS A 120 5.08 9.81 -4.84
C LYS A 120 3.95 9.35 -5.77
N PRO A 121 4.19 8.85 -6.99
CA PRO A 121 3.10 8.42 -7.87
C PRO A 121 2.24 7.31 -7.26
N GLY A 122 2.84 6.38 -6.51
CA GLY A 122 2.09 5.34 -5.77
C GLY A 122 1.24 5.94 -4.64
N LEU A 123 1.81 6.87 -3.86
CA LEU A 123 1.08 7.56 -2.79
C LEU A 123 -0.06 8.45 -3.32
N MET A 124 0.13 9.08 -4.49
CA MET A 124 -0.93 9.82 -5.17
C MET A 124 -2.10 8.91 -5.56
N LEU A 125 -1.80 7.70 -6.06
CA LEU A 125 -2.83 6.71 -6.39
C LEU A 125 -3.56 6.21 -5.14
N GLN A 126 -2.87 6.08 -4.00
CA GLN A 126 -3.52 5.82 -2.71
C GLN A 126 -4.48 6.94 -2.33
N GLY A 127 -4.18 8.18 -2.68
CA GLY A 127 -5.10 9.31 -2.56
C GLY A 127 -6.50 9.03 -3.17
N LEU A 128 -6.56 8.24 -4.25
CA LEU A 128 -7.78 7.84 -4.95
C LEU A 128 -8.41 6.54 -4.42
N THR A 129 -7.60 5.65 -3.84
CA THR A 129 -7.97 4.26 -3.49
C THR A 129 -8.02 3.99 -1.98
N THR A 130 -7.79 5.02 -1.17
CA THR A 130 -8.06 5.00 0.27
C THR A 130 -8.94 6.19 0.64
N ARG A 131 -9.71 6.04 1.72
CA ARG A 131 -10.56 7.09 2.33
C ARG A 131 -10.44 7.03 3.84
N GLU A 132 -10.85 8.10 4.51
CA GLU A 132 -10.90 8.14 5.97
C GLU A 132 -11.97 7.17 6.47
N PRO A 133 -11.62 6.18 7.31
CA PRO A 133 -12.58 5.26 7.91
C PRO A 133 -13.35 5.91 9.06
N ASP A 134 -14.52 5.36 9.37
CA ASP A 134 -15.18 5.59 10.65
C ASP A 134 -14.62 4.66 11.74
N ASP A 135 -15.02 4.91 12.99
CA ASP A 135 -14.50 4.16 14.14
C ASP A 135 -14.85 2.67 14.09
N ALA A 136 -16.03 2.30 13.58
CA ALA A 136 -16.42 0.90 13.45
C ALA A 136 -15.56 0.17 12.41
N MET A 137 -15.17 0.85 11.32
CA MET A 137 -14.22 0.30 10.35
C MET A 137 -12.80 0.20 10.93
N ILE A 138 -12.40 1.13 11.79
CA ILE A 138 -11.13 1.05 12.52
C ILE A 138 -11.13 -0.19 13.43
N GLU A 139 -12.20 -0.44 14.18
CA GLU A 139 -12.33 -1.64 15.02
C GLU A 139 -12.19 -2.93 14.21
N VAL A 140 -12.83 -2.99 13.03
CA VAL A 140 -12.66 -4.11 12.10
C VAL A 140 -11.20 -4.25 11.63
N GLY A 141 -10.53 -3.13 11.34
CA GLY A 141 -9.11 -3.12 10.98
C GLY A 141 -8.21 -3.66 12.09
N ILE A 142 -8.45 -3.22 13.34
CA ILE A 142 -7.73 -3.70 14.52
C ILE A 142 -7.94 -5.21 14.69
N ALA A 143 -9.20 -5.66 14.69
CA ALA A 143 -9.53 -7.08 14.82
C ALA A 143 -8.90 -7.93 13.69
N SER A 144 -8.82 -7.39 12.47
CA SER A 144 -8.18 -8.06 11.34
C SER A 144 -6.67 -8.22 11.54
N VAL A 145 -6.00 -7.19 12.06
CA VAL A 145 -4.56 -7.25 12.39
C VAL A 145 -4.32 -8.25 13.53
N GLU A 146 -5.09 -8.16 14.61
CA GLU A 146 -4.95 -9.07 15.76
C GLU A 146 -5.17 -10.54 15.42
N ALA A 147 -6.03 -10.83 14.44
CA ALA A 147 -6.29 -12.20 14.00
C ALA A 147 -5.07 -12.86 13.30
N ILE A 148 -4.13 -12.07 12.76
CA ILE A 148 -3.02 -12.58 11.94
C ILE A 148 -1.63 -12.17 12.47
N PHE A 149 -1.57 -11.24 13.42
CA PHE A 149 -0.33 -10.59 13.83
C PHE A 149 -0.35 -10.21 15.31
N ASP A 150 0.64 -10.70 16.06
CA ASP A 150 0.87 -10.28 17.44
C ASP A 150 1.63 -8.95 17.46
N TRP A 151 0.86 -7.86 17.42
CA TRP A 151 1.41 -6.52 17.43
C TRP A 151 2.10 -6.17 18.75
N ARG A 152 1.70 -6.77 19.89
CA ARG A 152 2.35 -6.52 21.19
C ARG A 152 3.76 -7.10 21.19
N ALA A 153 3.93 -8.33 20.70
CA ALA A 153 5.25 -8.94 20.54
C ALA A 153 6.14 -8.12 19.58
N TYR A 154 5.58 -7.65 18.46
CA TYR A 154 6.29 -6.77 17.53
C TYR A 154 6.76 -5.48 18.21
N LEU A 155 5.88 -4.79 18.93
CA LEU A 155 6.22 -3.56 19.65
C LEU A 155 7.27 -3.81 20.73
N ALA A 156 7.20 -4.92 21.45
CA ALA A 156 8.18 -5.29 22.47
C ALA A 156 9.58 -5.49 21.86
N VAL A 157 9.67 -6.10 20.68
CA VAL A 157 10.94 -6.37 20.00
C VAL A 157 11.52 -5.11 19.33
N GLU A 158 10.70 -4.39 18.56
CA GLU A 158 11.20 -3.28 17.73
C GLU A 158 11.25 -1.94 18.47
N PHE A 159 10.41 -1.75 19.48
CA PHE A 159 10.25 -0.48 20.20
C PHE A 159 10.48 -0.60 21.71
N ALA A 160 10.92 -1.77 22.21
CA ALA A 160 11.07 -2.05 23.64
C ALA A 160 9.79 -1.77 24.46
N TRP A 161 8.63 -1.92 23.83
CA TRP A 161 7.34 -1.60 24.43
C TRP A 161 7.03 -2.50 25.63
N THR A 162 6.52 -1.88 26.69
CA THR A 162 6.01 -2.57 27.88
C THR A 162 4.57 -2.12 28.17
N ASP A 163 3.69 -3.04 28.59
CA ASP A 163 2.28 -2.78 28.92
C ASP A 163 2.08 -1.61 29.93
N THR A 164 3.14 -1.23 30.65
CA THR A 164 3.14 -0.22 31.70
C THR A 164 3.49 1.20 31.24
N GLU A 165 4.15 1.40 30.10
CA GLU A 165 4.80 2.70 29.80
C GLU A 165 3.87 3.80 29.26
N ASN A 166 2.67 3.48 28.76
CA ASN A 166 1.80 4.49 28.12
C ASN A 166 0.58 4.98 28.92
N LYS A 167 0.40 4.56 30.19
CA LYS A 167 -0.54 5.25 31.08
C LYS A 167 -0.11 6.67 31.48
N LYS A 168 1.14 7.08 31.16
CA LYS A 168 1.70 8.39 31.53
C LYS A 168 1.70 9.43 30.40
N GLY A 169 1.34 9.06 29.17
CA GLY A 169 1.33 9.96 28.00
C GLY A 169 -0.04 10.53 27.62
N GLN A 170 -1.10 10.22 28.37
CA GLN A 170 -2.48 10.65 28.11
C GLN A 170 -3.05 11.48 29.27
N VAL A 171 -2.34 12.56 29.63
CA VAL A 171 -2.89 13.66 30.45
C VAL A 171 -2.69 14.97 29.68
#